data_AF-A0A2U1MET1-F1
#
_entry.id   AF-A0A2U1MET1-F1
#
_cell.length_a   1.000
_cell.length_b   1.000
_cell.length_c   1.000
_cell.angle_alpha   90.00
_cell.angle_beta   90.00
_cell.angle_gamma   90.00
#
_symmetry.space_group_name_H-M   'P 1'
#
loop_
_entity.id
_entity.type
_entity.pdbx_description
1 polymer ?
#
loop_
_entity_poly.entity_id
_entity_poly.type
_entity_poly.pdbx_seq_one_letter_code
_entity_poly.pdbx_strand_id
1 'polypeptide(L)'
;MRKSIIGYAKMNSGKMNRFIHLNSAEIFKALVGLYDTHFRAQWGNLSMMINPSESDYGTVDPVIYLASVYITHWFIDLYVSIREACLKNECVEVSDHFDKVQSTQSTYYDGYLTLLLESLKPTHTKGALEDALYIPVIAKHNHWTSTTKDYFGIAGWTLNLQLFRALISTMRNPSSGWHVFTPSNDPLGRPFWLLDWHETYAYAWFPEEENYNIEDVNLAFILGVPCTPPMSVRDTDDYQQFPRNVIPDEIDVKKYIRKVPKKIPSNVDHRTIEHHQLTHKKTTQVTYERPVVQVQTSTVQYSAASSPAMETVTEDMEIEYRINLYRIVDYKYYARVVRDVDVNVRSAAHKILVYKEEV
;
A
#
# COMPACT_ATOMS: atom_id res chain seq x y z
N MET A 1 -9.54 29.52 -16.17
CA MET A 1 -8.72 29.24 -14.97
C MET A 1 -7.38 28.70 -15.44
N ARG A 2 -6.24 29.37 -15.18
CA ARG A 2 -4.92 28.91 -15.68
C ARG A 2 -4.52 27.66 -14.90
N LYS A 3 -4.40 26.51 -15.58
CA LYS A 3 -3.93 25.25 -14.98
C LYS A 3 -2.44 25.37 -14.69
N SER A 4 -2.07 25.40 -13.41
CA SER A 4 -0.66 25.33 -13.01
C SER A 4 -0.15 23.90 -13.14
N ILE A 5 0.88 23.71 -13.96
CA ILE A 5 1.64 22.46 -14.01
C ILE A 5 2.30 22.26 -12.64
N ILE A 6 2.16 21.07 -12.07
CA ILE A 6 2.88 20.70 -10.85
C ILE A 6 4.34 20.45 -11.20
N GLY A 7 5.23 21.28 -10.66
CA GLY A 7 6.69 21.08 -10.66
C GLY A 7 7.49 21.84 -11.74
N TYR A 8 8.82 21.66 -11.67
CA TYR A 8 9.82 22.32 -12.52
C TYR A 8 9.92 21.63 -13.90
N ALA A 9 10.48 22.33 -14.89
CA ALA A 9 10.55 21.97 -16.31
C ALA A 9 10.71 20.46 -16.58
N LYS A 10 9.91 19.93 -17.53
CA LYS A 10 10.00 18.56 -18.05
C LYS A 10 11.46 18.19 -18.32
N MET A 11 12.00 17.24 -17.57
CA MET A 11 13.23 16.59 -17.99
C MET A 11 12.87 15.68 -19.16
N ASN A 12 13.42 15.96 -20.34
CA ASN A 12 13.39 15.02 -21.47
C ASN A 12 14.26 13.81 -21.09
N SER A 13 13.73 12.91 -20.27
CA SER A 13 14.20 11.53 -20.19
C SER A 13 13.52 10.75 -21.32
N GLY A 14 14.25 9.84 -21.99
CA GLY A 14 13.64 8.92 -22.96
C GLY A 14 12.50 8.12 -22.32
N LYS A 15 11.73 7.37 -23.12
CA LYS A 15 10.66 6.49 -22.59
C LYS A 15 11.24 5.61 -21.47
N MET A 16 10.81 5.84 -20.23
CA MET A 16 11.24 5.06 -19.07
C MET A 16 10.10 4.17 -18.58
N ASN A 17 10.42 2.93 -18.26
CA ASN A 17 9.51 2.02 -17.57
C ASN A 17 9.66 2.22 -16.06
N ARG A 18 8.55 2.32 -15.35
CA ARG A 18 8.50 2.48 -13.89
C ARG A 18 7.73 1.31 -13.29
N PHE A 19 8.46 0.37 -12.69
CA PHE A 19 7.84 -0.76 -11.99
C PHE A 19 7.38 -0.32 -10.61
N ILE A 20 6.07 -0.39 -10.37
CA ILE A 20 5.43 0.07 -9.14
C ILE A 20 4.82 -1.12 -8.40
N HIS A 21 5.25 -1.35 -7.17
CA HIS A 21 4.69 -2.38 -6.33
C HIS A 21 3.26 -2.04 -5.92
N LEU A 22 2.35 -2.97 -6.19
CA LEU A 22 0.98 -2.89 -5.72
C LEU A 22 0.91 -3.22 -4.22
N ASN A 23 -0.01 -2.58 -3.52
CA ASN A 23 -0.43 -2.95 -2.17
C ASN A 23 -1.34 -4.18 -2.23
N SER A 24 -0.85 -5.28 -2.81
CA SER A 24 -1.64 -6.47 -3.16
C SER A 24 -2.39 -7.08 -1.98
N ALA A 25 -1.84 -7.01 -0.77
CA ALA A 25 -2.51 -7.46 0.45
C ALA A 25 -3.78 -6.64 0.76
N GLU A 26 -3.71 -5.31 0.62
CA GLU A 26 -4.86 -4.42 0.84
C GLU A 26 -5.90 -4.59 -0.27
N ILE A 27 -5.46 -4.69 -1.53
CA ILE A 27 -6.35 -4.97 -2.67
C ILE A 27 -7.06 -6.30 -2.46
N PHE A 28 -6.33 -7.37 -2.12
CA PHE A 28 -6.89 -8.70 -1.87
C PHE A 28 -7.94 -8.66 -0.77
N LYS A 29 -7.61 -8.06 0.39
CA LYS A 29 -8.53 -7.93 1.52
C LYS A 29 -9.79 -7.13 1.16
N ALA A 30 -9.63 -6.03 0.43
CA ALA A 30 -10.76 -5.20 -0.01
C ALA A 30 -11.68 -5.98 -0.96
N LEU A 31 -11.10 -6.67 -1.95
CA LEU A 31 -11.87 -7.49 -2.89
C LEU A 31 -12.57 -8.65 -2.18
N VAL A 32 -11.90 -9.40 -1.30
CA VAL A 32 -12.54 -10.47 -0.53
C VAL A 32 -13.72 -9.93 0.29
N GLY A 33 -13.58 -8.76 0.93
CA GLY A 33 -14.69 -8.13 1.66
C GLY A 33 -15.87 -7.69 0.77
N LEU A 34 -15.58 -7.19 -0.43
CA LEU A 34 -16.59 -6.84 -1.42
C LEU A 34 -17.36 -8.08 -1.91
N TYR A 35 -16.66 -9.19 -2.17
CA TYR A 35 -17.27 -10.44 -2.66
C TYR A 35 -17.92 -11.28 -1.57
N ASP A 36 -17.46 -11.20 -0.32
CA ASP A 36 -18.16 -11.79 0.83
C ASP A 36 -19.61 -11.33 0.87
N THR A 37 -19.85 -10.02 0.67
CA THR A 37 -21.20 -9.44 0.67
C THR A 37 -22.09 -10.06 -0.42
N HIS A 38 -21.58 -10.17 -1.65
CA HIS A 38 -22.35 -10.72 -2.79
C HIS A 38 -22.54 -12.23 -2.68
N PHE A 39 -21.53 -12.95 -2.20
CA PHE A 39 -21.63 -14.39 -2.02
C PHE A 39 -22.54 -14.77 -0.87
N ARG A 40 -22.60 -13.97 0.22
CA ARG A 40 -23.61 -14.13 1.28
C ARG A 40 -25.02 -13.95 0.73
N ALA A 41 -25.23 -12.93 -0.10
CA ALA A 41 -26.53 -12.66 -0.71
C ALA A 41 -27.00 -13.81 -1.64
N GLN A 42 -26.06 -14.51 -2.28
CA GLN A 42 -26.33 -15.64 -3.18
C GLN A 42 -26.05 -17.01 -2.55
N TRP A 43 -25.89 -17.07 -1.22
CA TRP A 43 -25.35 -18.26 -0.57
C TRP A 43 -26.19 -19.52 -0.81
N GLY A 44 -27.52 -19.40 -0.87
CA GLY A 44 -28.39 -20.55 -1.16
C GLY A 44 -28.08 -21.23 -2.50
N ASN A 45 -27.60 -20.49 -3.49
CA ASN A 45 -27.18 -21.02 -4.78
C ASN A 45 -25.73 -21.52 -4.75
N LEU A 46 -24.87 -20.87 -3.96
CA LEU A 46 -23.43 -21.15 -3.95
C LEU A 46 -23.03 -22.27 -2.98
N SER A 47 -23.80 -22.50 -1.91
CA SER A 47 -23.45 -23.42 -0.84
C SER A 47 -23.32 -24.86 -1.31
N MET A 48 -24.04 -25.25 -2.37
CA MET A 48 -23.98 -26.60 -2.94
C MET A 48 -22.62 -26.94 -3.54
N MET A 49 -21.80 -25.94 -3.88
CA MET A 49 -20.45 -26.14 -4.42
C MET A 49 -19.42 -26.43 -3.34
N ILE A 50 -19.70 -26.08 -2.08
CA ILE A 50 -18.79 -26.30 -0.97
C ILE A 50 -19.18 -27.61 -0.32
N ASN A 51 -18.35 -28.63 -0.52
CA ASN A 51 -18.50 -29.89 0.17
C ASN A 51 -17.87 -29.80 1.58
N PRO A 52 -18.66 -29.89 2.67
CA PRO A 52 -18.14 -29.80 4.03
C PRO A 52 -17.15 -30.91 4.39
N SER A 53 -17.12 -32.01 3.63
CA SER A 53 -16.20 -33.13 3.87
C SER A 53 -14.87 -33.01 3.11
N GLU A 54 -14.78 -32.15 2.09
CA GLU A 54 -13.58 -31.97 1.24
C GLU A 54 -12.84 -30.67 1.52
N SER A 55 -13.36 -29.88 2.45
CA SER A 55 -12.91 -28.51 2.61
C SER A 55 -11.70 -28.35 3.50
N ASP A 56 -10.59 -27.91 2.91
CA ASP A 56 -9.43 -27.34 3.60
C ASP A 56 -9.74 -26.01 4.33
N TYR A 57 -10.99 -25.53 4.36
CA TYR A 57 -11.34 -24.24 4.99
C TYR A 57 -11.30 -24.26 6.53
N GLY A 58 -11.22 -25.43 7.18
CA GLY A 58 -11.05 -25.53 8.63
C GLY A 58 -12.09 -24.72 9.42
N THR A 59 -11.63 -23.73 10.19
CA THR A 59 -12.45 -22.80 11.00
C THR A 59 -12.87 -21.52 10.27
N VAL A 60 -12.47 -21.34 9.00
CA VAL A 60 -12.78 -20.15 8.21
C VAL A 60 -14.23 -20.19 7.73
N ASP A 61 -14.90 -19.04 7.77
CA ASP A 61 -16.26 -18.89 7.23
C ASP A 61 -16.30 -19.35 5.74
N PRO A 62 -17.22 -20.25 5.36
CA PRO A 62 -17.26 -20.82 4.02
C PRO A 62 -17.45 -19.79 2.89
N VAL A 63 -18.12 -18.67 3.18
CA VAL A 63 -18.34 -17.59 2.21
C VAL A 63 -17.06 -16.82 1.97
N ILE A 64 -16.36 -16.49 3.05
CA ILE A 64 -15.02 -15.86 2.99
C ILE A 64 -14.04 -16.78 2.26
N TYR A 65 -14.09 -18.09 2.54
CA TYR A 65 -13.27 -19.07 1.82
C TYR A 65 -13.53 -19.06 0.30
N LEU A 66 -14.80 -19.06 -0.12
CA LEU A 66 -15.17 -18.99 -1.55
C LEU A 66 -14.73 -17.67 -2.19
N ALA A 67 -14.90 -16.54 -1.49
CA ALA A 67 -14.42 -15.23 -1.93
C ALA A 67 -12.89 -15.21 -2.10
N SER A 68 -12.14 -15.74 -1.12
CA SER A 68 -10.70 -15.88 -1.21
C SER A 68 -10.27 -16.73 -2.40
N VAL A 69 -10.94 -17.86 -2.65
CA VAL A 69 -10.67 -18.70 -3.84
C VAL A 69 -10.89 -17.92 -5.13
N TYR A 70 -11.98 -17.15 -5.22
CA TYR A 70 -12.30 -16.35 -6.40
C TYR A 70 -11.24 -15.29 -6.68
N ILE A 71 -10.87 -14.51 -5.66
CA ILE A 71 -9.90 -13.43 -5.77
C ILE A 71 -8.47 -13.95 -5.97
N THR A 72 -8.10 -15.08 -5.35
CA THR A 72 -6.79 -15.74 -5.58
C THR A 72 -6.58 -16.07 -7.06
N HIS A 73 -7.56 -16.68 -7.72
CA HIS A 73 -7.42 -17.01 -9.15
C HIS A 73 -7.43 -15.75 -10.02
N TRP A 74 -8.20 -14.72 -9.65
CA TRP A 74 -8.14 -13.42 -10.32
C TRP A 74 -6.74 -12.78 -10.24
N PHE A 75 -6.04 -12.86 -9.11
CA PHE A 75 -4.66 -12.37 -8.99
C PHE A 75 -3.67 -13.13 -9.87
N ILE A 76 -3.87 -14.44 -10.05
CA ILE A 76 -3.07 -15.24 -10.99
C ILE A 76 -3.30 -14.74 -12.41
N ASP A 77 -4.55 -14.48 -12.79
CA ASP A 77 -4.88 -13.97 -14.12
C ASP A 77 -4.42 -12.52 -14.32
N LEU A 78 -4.41 -11.70 -13.27
CA LEU A 78 -3.80 -10.38 -13.29
C LEU A 78 -2.30 -10.45 -13.60
N TYR A 79 -1.58 -11.38 -12.98
CA TYR A 79 -0.18 -11.60 -13.28
C TYR A 79 0.04 -11.96 -14.76
N VAL A 80 -0.77 -12.89 -15.29
CA VAL A 80 -0.71 -13.28 -16.71
C VAL A 80 -0.99 -12.08 -17.61
N SER A 81 -2.04 -11.32 -17.30
CA SER A 81 -2.49 -10.16 -18.07
C SER A 81 -1.43 -9.06 -18.13
N ILE A 82 -0.84 -8.70 -16.99
CA ILE A 82 0.24 -7.69 -16.94
C ILE A 82 1.45 -8.18 -17.72
N ARG A 83 1.86 -9.44 -17.55
CA ARG A 83 3.00 -10.01 -18.26
C ARG A 83 2.81 -9.94 -19.78
N GLU A 84 1.63 -10.34 -20.27
CA GLU A 84 1.30 -10.26 -21.70
C GLU A 84 1.29 -8.82 -22.22
N ALA A 85 0.74 -7.89 -21.43
CA ALA A 85 0.74 -6.48 -21.74
C ALA A 85 2.17 -5.91 -21.82
N CYS A 86 3.06 -6.26 -20.89
CA CYS A 86 4.46 -5.85 -20.91
C CYS A 86 5.21 -6.39 -22.14
N LEU A 87 4.94 -7.65 -22.54
CA LEU A 87 5.51 -8.23 -23.77
C LEU A 87 5.06 -7.47 -25.02
N LYS A 88 3.77 -7.10 -25.10
CA LYS A 88 3.21 -6.31 -26.21
C LYS A 88 3.78 -4.87 -26.26
N ASN A 89 4.16 -4.31 -25.12
CA ASN A 89 4.79 -2.98 -25.01
C ASN A 89 6.33 -3.03 -25.08
N GLU A 90 6.93 -4.17 -25.44
CA GLU A 90 8.39 -4.34 -25.58
C GLU A 90 9.18 -3.93 -24.32
N CYS A 91 8.63 -4.20 -23.14
CA CYS A 91 9.28 -3.88 -21.87
C CYS A 91 10.49 -4.79 -21.65
N VAL A 92 11.71 -4.25 -21.76
CA VAL A 92 12.97 -5.02 -21.71
C VAL A 92 13.16 -5.76 -20.38
N GLU A 93 12.65 -5.21 -19.27
CA GLU A 93 12.82 -5.72 -17.90
C GLU A 93 11.72 -6.73 -17.46
N VAL A 94 10.96 -7.28 -18.41
CA VAL A 94 9.92 -8.30 -18.12
C VAL A 94 10.49 -9.49 -17.35
N SER A 95 11.74 -9.90 -17.62
CA SER A 95 12.38 -11.06 -16.98
C SER A 95 12.52 -10.93 -15.47
N ASP A 96 12.63 -9.71 -14.95
CA ASP A 96 13.05 -9.48 -13.58
C ASP A 96 11.85 -9.51 -12.62
N HIS A 97 10.66 -9.19 -13.14
CA HIS A 97 9.41 -9.15 -12.38
C HIS A 97 8.37 -10.20 -12.83
N PHE A 98 8.49 -10.71 -14.05
CA PHE A 98 7.55 -11.66 -14.68
C PHE A 98 8.28 -12.87 -15.29
N ASP A 99 9.13 -13.47 -14.47
CA ASP A 99 10.01 -14.61 -14.80
C ASP A 99 9.24 -15.88 -15.22
N LYS A 100 8.12 -16.16 -14.57
CA LYS A 100 7.35 -17.37 -14.79
C LYS A 100 6.26 -17.17 -15.85
N VAL A 101 6.22 -18.06 -16.84
CA VAL A 101 5.06 -18.19 -17.73
C VAL A 101 3.96 -18.98 -17.00
N GLN A 102 2.77 -18.40 -16.91
CA GLN A 102 1.57 -19.02 -16.35
C GLN A 102 0.44 -18.99 -17.38
N SER A 103 -0.48 -19.94 -17.29
CA SER A 103 -1.71 -19.95 -18.08
C SER A 103 -2.84 -19.23 -17.34
N THR A 104 -3.67 -18.52 -18.08
CA THR A 104 -4.93 -17.98 -17.58
C THR A 104 -5.81 -19.09 -16.99
N GLN A 105 -6.36 -18.85 -15.81
CA GLN A 105 -7.25 -19.73 -15.07
C GLN A 105 -8.70 -19.57 -15.53
N SER A 106 -9.14 -18.34 -15.84
CA SER A 106 -10.44 -18.04 -16.41
C SER A 106 -10.40 -16.92 -17.45
N THR A 107 -11.17 -17.06 -18.53
CA THR A 107 -11.44 -15.99 -19.49
C THR A 107 -12.73 -15.24 -19.20
N TYR A 108 -13.30 -15.46 -18.00
CA TYR A 108 -14.59 -14.94 -17.59
C TYR A 108 -14.54 -14.44 -16.14
N TYR A 109 -14.93 -13.18 -15.93
CA TYR A 109 -15.11 -12.56 -14.61
C TYR A 109 -16.38 -11.71 -14.62
N ASP A 110 -16.91 -11.35 -13.44
CA ASP A 110 -17.99 -10.37 -13.43
C ASP A 110 -17.53 -8.99 -13.97
N GLY A 111 -18.47 -8.08 -14.19
CA GLY A 111 -18.18 -6.77 -14.78
C GLY A 111 -17.15 -5.96 -14.01
N TYR A 112 -17.18 -6.01 -12.67
CA TYR A 112 -16.24 -5.24 -11.86
C TYR A 112 -14.82 -5.80 -11.95
N LEU A 113 -14.63 -7.11 -11.73
CA LEU A 113 -13.29 -7.71 -11.82
C LEU A 113 -12.74 -7.72 -13.25
N THR A 114 -13.60 -7.77 -14.26
CA THR A 114 -13.19 -7.58 -15.66
C THR A 114 -12.59 -6.19 -15.87
N LEU A 115 -13.32 -5.14 -15.48
CA LEU A 115 -12.83 -3.76 -15.60
C LEU A 115 -11.56 -3.52 -14.79
N LEU A 116 -11.48 -4.10 -13.59
CA LEU A 116 -10.32 -3.97 -12.71
C LEU A 116 -9.08 -4.65 -13.32
N LEU A 117 -9.24 -5.85 -13.87
CA LEU A 117 -8.19 -6.60 -14.56
C LEU A 117 -7.67 -5.85 -15.80
N GLU A 118 -8.58 -5.24 -16.56
CA GLU A 118 -8.23 -4.45 -17.74
C GLU A 118 -7.52 -3.15 -17.36
N SER A 119 -7.89 -2.54 -16.24
CA SER A 119 -7.35 -1.26 -15.82
C SER A 119 -5.99 -1.39 -15.11
N LEU A 120 -5.74 -2.48 -14.36
CA LEU A 120 -4.46 -2.78 -13.69
C LEU A 120 -3.43 -3.38 -14.66
N LYS A 121 -3.03 -2.58 -15.65
CA LYS A 121 -2.04 -2.93 -16.69
C LYS A 121 -1.03 -1.78 -16.84
N PRO A 122 0.05 -1.97 -17.63
CA PRO A 122 0.97 -0.87 -17.98
C PRO A 122 0.20 0.38 -18.42
N THR A 123 0.45 1.50 -17.75
CA THR A 123 -0.35 2.72 -17.90
C THR A 123 0.55 3.91 -18.15
N HIS A 124 0.21 4.71 -19.16
CA HIS A 124 0.89 5.95 -19.47
C HIS A 124 0.14 7.13 -18.84
N THR A 125 0.85 8.03 -18.18
CA THR A 125 0.26 9.29 -17.67
C THR A 125 0.84 10.48 -18.40
N LYS A 126 -0.01 11.21 -19.12
CA LYS A 126 0.35 12.41 -19.86
C LYS A 126 0.40 13.62 -18.95
N GLY A 127 1.33 14.54 -19.22
CA GLY A 127 1.43 15.80 -18.48
C GLY A 127 1.85 15.64 -17.01
N ALA A 128 2.29 14.44 -16.62
CA ALA A 128 3.03 14.20 -15.38
C ALA A 128 4.47 14.76 -15.48
N LEU A 129 5.18 14.74 -14.36
CA LEU A 129 6.58 15.19 -14.28
C LEU A 129 7.52 14.41 -15.20
N GLU A 130 7.26 13.11 -15.34
CA GLU A 130 8.02 12.21 -16.18
C GLU A 130 7.10 11.60 -17.24
N ASP A 131 7.64 11.42 -18.45
CA ASP A 131 6.97 10.71 -19.53
C ASP A 131 7.32 9.22 -19.45
N ALA A 132 6.59 8.49 -18.61
CA ALA A 132 6.90 7.11 -18.24
C ALA A 132 5.71 6.17 -18.44
N LEU A 133 6.02 4.90 -18.69
CA LEU A 133 5.08 3.80 -18.63
C LEU A 133 5.14 3.17 -17.24
N TYR A 134 4.08 3.33 -16.45
CA TYR A 134 3.97 2.74 -15.12
C TYR A 134 3.48 1.32 -15.22
N ILE A 135 4.23 0.37 -14.67
CA ILE A 135 3.99 -1.06 -14.77
C ILE A 135 3.66 -1.59 -13.37
N PRO A 136 2.46 -2.13 -13.14
CA PRO A 136 2.10 -2.69 -11.84
C PRO A 136 2.86 -4.00 -11.58
N VAL A 137 3.37 -4.16 -10.36
CA VAL A 137 4.07 -5.37 -9.90
C VAL A 137 3.35 -5.91 -8.66
N ILE A 138 2.81 -7.13 -8.77
CA ILE A 138 1.96 -7.74 -7.73
C ILE A 138 2.75 -8.04 -6.46
N ALA A 139 3.96 -8.56 -6.57
CA ALA A 139 4.81 -8.89 -5.44
C ALA A 139 6.27 -8.55 -5.74
N LYS A 140 7.02 -8.18 -4.70
CA LYS A 140 8.46 -7.93 -4.83
C LYS A 140 9.22 -9.19 -5.24
N HIS A 141 8.80 -10.33 -4.71
CA HIS A 141 9.33 -11.65 -5.02
C HIS A 141 8.17 -12.62 -5.21
N ASN A 142 8.15 -13.30 -6.35
CA ASN A 142 7.15 -14.34 -6.61
C ASN A 142 7.66 -15.68 -6.05
N HIS A 143 6.77 -16.43 -5.39
CA HIS A 143 7.07 -17.71 -4.74
C HIS A 143 6.44 -18.88 -5.50
N TRP A 144 6.72 -19.00 -6.80
CA TRP A 144 6.13 -20.04 -7.67
C TRP A 144 6.39 -21.47 -7.22
N THR A 145 7.46 -21.70 -6.47
CA THR A 145 7.87 -23.01 -5.92
C THR A 145 7.39 -23.23 -4.49
N SER A 146 6.61 -22.31 -3.92
CA SER A 146 6.12 -22.42 -2.54
C SER A 146 5.28 -23.68 -2.36
N THR A 147 5.56 -24.42 -1.29
CA THR A 147 4.79 -25.60 -0.88
C THR A 147 3.37 -25.24 -0.46
N THR A 148 3.16 -24.04 0.08
CA THR A 148 1.83 -23.51 0.42
C THR A 148 1.07 -23.00 -0.81
N LYS A 149 1.75 -22.91 -1.96
CA LYS A 149 1.23 -22.36 -3.23
C LYS A 149 0.69 -20.92 -3.12
N ASP A 150 1.11 -20.19 -2.08
CA ASP A 150 1.01 -18.73 -2.04
C ASP A 150 2.13 -18.14 -2.89
N TYR A 151 1.76 -17.68 -4.08
CA TYR A 151 2.72 -17.18 -5.07
C TYR A 151 3.15 -15.73 -4.82
N PHE A 152 2.38 -14.97 -4.05
CA PHE A 152 2.58 -13.52 -3.92
C PHE A 152 2.78 -13.07 -2.46
N GLY A 153 2.76 -13.99 -1.50
CA GLY A 153 2.94 -13.69 -0.07
C GLY A 153 1.73 -12.99 0.54
N ILE A 154 0.51 -13.32 0.08
CA ILE A 154 -0.73 -12.65 0.49
C ILE A 154 -1.43 -13.47 1.57
N ALA A 155 -1.65 -12.87 2.74
CA ALA A 155 -2.40 -13.52 3.81
C ALA A 155 -3.85 -13.84 3.38
N GLY A 156 -4.33 -15.06 3.68
CA GLY A 156 -5.65 -15.54 3.26
C GLY A 156 -5.69 -16.16 1.86
N TRP A 157 -4.54 -16.27 1.19
CA TRP A 157 -4.42 -16.91 -0.12
C TRP A 157 -4.94 -18.35 -0.11
N THR A 158 -5.89 -18.65 -1.00
CA THR A 158 -6.56 -19.95 -1.02
C THR A 158 -6.65 -20.50 -2.44
N LEU A 159 -5.85 -21.52 -2.74
CA LEU A 159 -5.78 -22.09 -4.09
C LEU A 159 -6.64 -23.37 -4.22
N ASN A 160 -7.85 -23.23 -4.76
CA ASN A 160 -8.72 -24.36 -5.12
C ASN A 160 -9.30 -24.20 -6.54
N LEU A 161 -8.62 -24.76 -7.53
CA LEU A 161 -9.00 -24.61 -8.95
C LEU A 161 -10.33 -25.29 -9.30
N GLN A 162 -10.66 -26.41 -8.66
CA GLN A 162 -11.92 -27.11 -8.93
C GLN A 162 -13.11 -26.29 -8.44
N LEU A 163 -13.03 -25.77 -7.21
CA LEU A 163 -14.05 -24.90 -6.66
C LEU A 163 -14.18 -23.60 -7.47
N PHE A 164 -13.06 -23.00 -7.88
CA PHE A 164 -13.06 -21.83 -8.75
C PHE A 164 -13.77 -22.09 -10.09
N ARG A 165 -13.49 -23.22 -10.75
CA ARG A 165 -14.16 -23.60 -12.01
C ARG A 165 -15.66 -23.83 -11.82
N ALA A 166 -16.06 -24.48 -10.73
CA ALA A 166 -17.46 -24.66 -10.39
C ALA A 166 -18.18 -23.31 -10.17
N LEU A 167 -17.52 -22.38 -9.47
CA LEU A 167 -18.01 -21.03 -9.25
C LEU A 167 -18.19 -20.26 -10.56
N ILE A 168 -17.17 -20.22 -11.42
CA ILE A 168 -17.25 -19.58 -12.74
C ILE A 168 -18.39 -20.18 -13.58
N SER A 169 -18.53 -21.51 -13.58
CA SER A 169 -19.62 -22.19 -14.31
C SER A 169 -20.99 -21.75 -13.79
N THR A 170 -21.14 -21.64 -12.46
CA THR A 170 -22.37 -21.19 -11.81
C THR A 170 -22.67 -19.72 -12.14
N MET A 171 -21.68 -18.83 -12.04
CA MET A 171 -21.84 -17.42 -12.39
C MET A 171 -22.20 -17.22 -13.87
N ARG A 172 -21.65 -18.03 -14.77
CA ARG A 172 -21.95 -17.98 -16.20
C ARG A 172 -23.35 -18.50 -16.57
N ASN A 173 -24.02 -19.23 -15.67
CA ASN A 173 -25.39 -19.68 -15.93
C ASN A 173 -26.29 -18.45 -16.14
N PRO A 174 -27.08 -18.36 -17.23
CA PRO A 174 -27.95 -17.21 -17.48
C PRO A 174 -28.90 -16.86 -16.32
N SER A 175 -29.31 -17.86 -15.54
CA SER A 175 -30.21 -17.74 -14.37
C SER A 175 -29.52 -17.31 -13.07
N SER A 176 -28.20 -17.19 -13.05
CA SER A 176 -27.44 -16.86 -11.83
C SER A 176 -27.60 -15.40 -11.39
N GLY A 177 -28.07 -14.53 -12.28
CA GLY A 177 -28.13 -13.08 -12.09
C GLY A 177 -26.79 -12.35 -12.26
N TRP A 178 -25.66 -13.06 -12.33
CA TRP A 178 -24.34 -12.46 -12.49
C TRP A 178 -24.09 -11.96 -13.91
N HIS A 179 -23.39 -10.84 -14.03
CA HIS A 179 -23.00 -10.26 -15.30
C HIS A 179 -21.53 -10.58 -15.59
N VAL A 180 -21.28 -11.60 -16.41
CA VAL A 180 -19.94 -12.13 -16.66
C VAL A 180 -19.46 -11.77 -18.06
N PHE A 181 -18.22 -11.28 -18.15
CA PHE A 181 -17.59 -10.78 -19.36
C PHE A 181 -16.25 -11.44 -19.62
N THR A 182 -15.77 -11.30 -20.86
CA THR A 182 -14.40 -11.66 -21.24
C THR A 182 -13.53 -10.41 -21.23
N PRO A 183 -12.39 -10.42 -20.51
CA PRO A 183 -11.47 -9.29 -20.51
C PRO A 183 -10.92 -8.97 -21.91
N SER A 184 -10.73 -7.69 -22.18
CA SER A 184 -10.09 -7.19 -23.39
C SER A 184 -8.60 -7.52 -23.44
N ASN A 185 -8.10 -7.70 -24.67
CA ASN A 185 -6.70 -7.99 -24.96
C ASN A 185 -5.83 -6.73 -25.04
N ASP A 186 -6.35 -5.57 -24.61
CA ASP A 186 -5.63 -4.30 -24.71
C ASP A 186 -4.35 -4.34 -23.87
N PRO A 187 -3.21 -3.88 -24.43
CA PRO A 187 -1.92 -3.89 -23.76
C PRO A 187 -1.73 -2.73 -22.79
N LEU A 188 -2.64 -1.75 -22.77
CA LEU A 188 -2.57 -0.60 -21.88
C LEU A 188 -3.73 -0.62 -20.89
N GLY A 189 -3.41 -0.24 -19.66
CA GLY A 189 -4.37 -0.04 -18.59
C GLY A 189 -4.84 1.40 -18.47
N ARG A 190 -5.44 1.70 -17.32
CA ARG A 190 -6.01 3.00 -17.01
C ARG A 190 -5.49 3.49 -15.66
N PRO A 191 -5.35 4.80 -15.43
CA PRO A 191 -4.54 5.30 -14.31
C PRO A 191 -5.24 5.32 -12.95
N PHE A 192 -6.43 4.71 -12.80
CA PHE A 192 -7.13 4.66 -11.50
C PHE A 192 -6.24 4.08 -10.38
N TRP A 193 -5.40 3.09 -10.69
CA TRP A 193 -4.51 2.42 -9.73
C TRP A 193 -3.28 3.26 -9.36
N LEU A 194 -3.06 4.37 -10.04
CA LEU A 194 -2.01 5.34 -9.73
C LEU A 194 -2.53 6.48 -8.83
N LEU A 195 -3.80 6.48 -8.44
CA LEU A 195 -4.33 7.49 -7.53
C LEU A 195 -3.73 7.32 -6.13
N ASP A 196 -3.27 8.44 -5.56
CA ASP A 196 -2.75 8.45 -4.20
C ASP A 196 -3.92 8.52 -3.22
N TRP A 197 -3.92 7.65 -2.21
CA TRP A 197 -4.89 7.72 -1.14
C TRP A 197 -4.28 8.31 0.12
N HIS A 198 -5.04 9.20 0.76
CA HIS A 198 -4.80 9.63 2.12
C HIS A 198 -6.10 9.49 2.89
N GLU A 199 -6.13 8.61 3.87
CA GLU A 199 -7.33 8.24 4.62
C GLU A 199 -8.44 7.75 3.65
N THR A 200 -9.61 8.41 3.62
CA THR A 200 -10.75 8.07 2.74
C THR A 200 -10.78 8.86 1.43
N TYR A 201 -9.76 9.70 1.18
CA TYR A 201 -9.69 10.56 0.01
C TYR A 201 -8.69 10.03 -1.01
N ALA A 202 -9.05 10.06 -2.29
CA ALA A 202 -8.14 9.76 -3.39
C ALA A 202 -7.79 11.04 -4.17
N TYR A 203 -6.55 11.13 -4.61
CA TYR A 203 -5.98 12.29 -5.28
C TYR A 203 -5.25 11.90 -6.56
N ALA A 204 -5.41 12.72 -7.60
CA ALA A 204 -4.67 12.60 -8.85
C ALA A 204 -3.45 13.50 -8.82
N TRP A 205 -2.26 12.92 -8.95
CA TRP A 205 -0.98 13.64 -9.10
C TRP A 205 -0.59 13.87 -10.56
N PHE A 206 -1.44 13.42 -11.49
CA PHE A 206 -1.45 13.73 -12.92
C PHE A 206 -2.71 14.55 -13.28
N PRO A 207 -2.68 15.31 -14.39
CA PRO A 207 -3.84 16.11 -14.80
C PRO A 207 -5.00 15.23 -15.27
N GLU A 208 -6.24 15.77 -15.26
CA GLU A 208 -7.44 15.04 -15.72
C GLU A 208 -7.43 14.77 -17.23
N GLU A 209 -7.12 15.79 -18.03
CA GLU A 209 -7.15 15.71 -19.49
C GLU A 209 -6.32 14.55 -20.02
N GLU A 210 -6.97 13.69 -20.80
CA GLU A 210 -6.38 12.52 -21.45
C GLU A 210 -5.78 11.45 -20.51
N ASN A 211 -5.99 11.54 -19.20
CA ASN A 211 -5.53 10.53 -18.24
C ASN A 211 -6.68 9.75 -17.63
N TYR A 212 -7.62 10.40 -16.96
CA TYR A 212 -8.69 9.71 -16.23
C TYR A 212 -10.06 10.33 -16.49
N ASN A 213 -11.09 9.51 -16.33
CA ASN A 213 -12.48 9.92 -16.42
C ASN A 213 -13.29 9.37 -15.22
N ILE A 214 -14.61 9.52 -15.27
CA ILE A 214 -15.49 9.10 -14.18
C ILE A 214 -15.47 7.59 -13.90
N GLU A 215 -15.21 6.74 -14.91
CA GLU A 215 -15.10 5.30 -14.71
C GLU A 215 -13.89 4.95 -13.86
N ASP A 216 -12.76 5.63 -14.06
CA ASP A 216 -11.56 5.45 -13.23
C ASP A 216 -11.82 5.87 -11.78
N VAL A 217 -12.53 6.98 -11.60
CA VAL A 217 -12.92 7.46 -10.26
C VAL A 217 -13.87 6.47 -9.59
N ASN A 218 -14.82 5.89 -10.33
CA ASN A 218 -15.74 4.88 -9.82
C ASN A 218 -15.03 3.57 -9.46
N LEU A 219 -14.09 3.11 -10.28
CA LEU A 219 -13.26 1.93 -9.98
C LEU A 219 -12.47 2.14 -8.69
N ALA A 220 -11.80 3.29 -8.56
CA ALA A 220 -11.07 3.63 -7.35
C ALA A 220 -12.00 3.72 -6.13
N PHE A 221 -13.16 4.35 -6.26
CA PHE A 221 -14.17 4.46 -5.21
C PHE A 221 -14.68 3.08 -4.75
N ILE A 222 -14.97 2.17 -5.67
CA ILE A 222 -15.44 0.81 -5.35
C ILE A 222 -14.35 0.02 -4.64
N LEU A 223 -13.11 0.06 -5.13
CA LEU A 223 -11.99 -0.63 -4.47
C LEU A 223 -11.72 -0.05 -3.08
N GLY A 224 -11.75 1.28 -2.96
CA GLY A 224 -11.71 2.01 -1.69
C GLY A 224 -10.40 1.87 -0.90
N VAL A 225 -9.32 1.40 -1.53
CA VAL A 225 -7.99 1.25 -0.93
C VAL A 225 -6.90 1.69 -1.90
N PRO A 226 -5.74 2.17 -1.41
CA PRO A 226 -4.61 2.51 -2.27
C PRO A 226 -4.06 1.28 -3.00
N CYS A 227 -4.02 1.35 -4.32
CA CYS A 227 -3.32 0.35 -5.12
C CYS A 227 -1.80 0.46 -5.00
N THR A 228 -1.26 1.65 -4.78
CA THR A 228 0.19 1.91 -4.67
C THR A 228 0.50 2.80 -3.45
N PRO A 229 1.75 2.87 -2.99
CA PRO A 229 2.19 3.95 -2.11
C PRO A 229 2.00 5.33 -2.77
N PRO A 230 1.97 6.43 -1.99
CA PRO A 230 1.85 7.78 -2.54
C PRO A 230 3.00 8.12 -3.51
N MET A 231 2.66 8.43 -4.75
CA MET A 231 3.58 8.69 -5.86
C MET A 231 3.77 10.19 -6.15
N SER A 232 2.91 11.04 -5.59
CA SER A 232 2.96 12.48 -5.85
C SER A 232 4.23 13.16 -5.34
N VAL A 233 4.45 14.35 -5.87
CA VAL A 233 5.58 15.20 -5.50
C VAL A 233 5.42 15.65 -4.05
N ARG A 234 6.53 15.58 -3.31
CA ARG A 234 6.60 15.96 -1.90
C ARG A 234 7.35 17.28 -1.77
N ASP A 235 6.68 18.30 -1.24
CA ASP A 235 7.30 19.57 -0.85
C ASP A 235 7.58 19.56 0.65
N THR A 236 8.81 19.14 1.00
CA THR A 236 9.26 18.96 2.38
C THR A 236 9.81 20.25 2.97
N ASP A 237 9.40 20.55 4.20
CA ASP A 237 9.98 21.60 5.05
C ASP A 237 11.27 21.12 5.74
N ASP A 238 12.00 22.07 6.35
CA ASP A 238 13.14 21.77 7.21
C ASP A 238 12.68 21.10 8.52
N TYR A 239 13.57 20.31 9.13
CA TYR A 239 13.32 19.75 10.45
C TYR A 239 13.23 20.85 11.52
N GLN A 240 12.22 20.72 12.37
CA GLN A 240 11.89 21.58 13.50
C GLN A 240 11.80 20.72 14.77
N GLN A 241 12.12 21.27 15.93
CA GLN A 241 12.01 20.51 17.18
C GLN A 241 10.56 20.51 17.68
N PHE A 242 10.07 19.35 18.14
CA PHE A 242 8.79 19.30 18.83
C PHE A 242 8.79 20.22 20.07
N PRO A 243 7.69 20.94 20.36
CA PRO A 243 7.59 21.76 21.57
C PRO A 243 7.91 20.92 22.81
N ARG A 244 8.81 21.44 23.66
CA ARG A 244 9.30 20.75 24.88
C ARG A 244 9.90 19.36 24.61
N ASN A 245 10.29 19.06 23.38
CA ASN A 245 10.83 17.77 22.97
C ASN A 245 9.87 16.58 23.18
N VAL A 246 8.55 16.82 23.20
CA VAL A 246 7.53 15.78 23.39
C VAL A 246 6.76 15.58 22.09
N ILE A 247 6.66 14.33 21.65
CA ILE A 247 5.81 13.94 20.51
C ILE A 247 4.37 13.83 21.05
N PRO A 248 3.41 14.60 20.52
CA PRO A 248 2.01 14.46 20.92
C PRO A 248 1.44 13.12 20.49
N ASP A 249 0.53 12.56 21.29
CA ASP A 249 -0.17 11.31 20.94
C ASP A 249 -1.02 11.48 19.66
N GLU A 250 -1.64 12.65 19.49
CA GLU A 250 -2.38 13.03 18.28
C GLU A 250 -1.82 14.33 17.68
N ILE A 251 -1.36 14.24 16.44
CA ILE A 251 -0.77 15.35 15.72
C ILE A 251 -1.83 16.05 14.87
N ASP A 252 -2.31 17.20 15.34
CA ASP A 252 -3.10 18.12 14.50
C ASP A 252 -2.16 18.92 13.59
N VAL A 253 -2.01 18.41 12.37
CA VAL A 253 -1.16 18.93 11.29
C VAL A 253 -1.40 20.44 11.02
N LYS A 254 -2.60 20.97 11.27
CA LYS A 254 -2.96 22.37 11.01
C LYS A 254 -2.31 23.34 12.00
N LYS A 255 -1.91 22.87 13.19
CA LYS A 255 -1.25 23.68 14.22
C LYS A 255 0.22 23.96 13.92
N TYR A 256 0.80 23.24 12.95
CA TYR A 256 2.20 23.35 12.61
C TYR A 256 2.40 24.27 11.40
N ILE A 257 3.40 25.14 11.53
CA ILE A 257 3.73 26.16 10.53
C ILE A 257 5.06 25.79 9.87
N ARG A 258 5.13 25.99 8.55
CA ARG A 258 6.36 25.75 7.81
C ARG A 258 7.42 26.79 8.18
N LYS A 259 8.67 26.35 8.32
CA LYS A 259 9.82 27.24 8.48
C LYS A 259 10.21 27.87 7.14
N VAL A 260 10.13 27.09 6.06
CA VAL A 260 10.45 27.53 4.70
C VAL A 260 9.17 27.62 3.86
N PRO A 261 8.99 28.68 3.04
CA PRO A 261 7.85 28.77 2.15
C PRO A 261 7.76 27.58 1.19
N LYS A 262 6.54 27.28 0.73
CA LYS A 262 6.29 26.24 -0.27
C LYS A 262 7.06 26.56 -1.55
N LYS A 263 7.72 25.54 -2.11
CA LYS A 263 8.51 25.65 -3.35
C LYS A 263 7.71 25.19 -4.55
N ILE A 264 6.79 24.24 -4.36
CA ILE A 264 6.09 23.56 -5.44
C ILE A 264 4.60 23.96 -5.43
N PRO A 265 4.11 24.58 -6.52
CA PRO A 265 2.69 24.90 -6.65
C PRO A 265 1.87 23.65 -6.95
N SER A 266 0.61 23.68 -6.54
CA SER A 266 -0.39 22.64 -6.77
C SER A 266 -1.79 23.25 -6.72
N ASN A 267 -2.78 22.49 -7.18
CA ASN A 267 -4.19 22.86 -7.00
C ASN A 267 -4.70 22.42 -5.62
N VAL A 268 -4.22 21.27 -5.15
CA VAL A 268 -4.58 20.68 -3.87
C VAL A 268 -3.32 20.19 -3.18
N ASP A 269 -3.19 20.51 -1.89
CA ASP A 269 -2.13 20.01 -1.02
C ASP A 269 -2.73 19.08 0.02
N HIS A 270 -2.13 17.89 0.19
CA HIS A 270 -2.36 17.07 1.37
C HIS A 270 -1.15 17.17 2.30
N ARG A 271 -1.36 17.64 3.53
CA ARG A 271 -0.28 17.89 4.48
C ARG A 271 -0.17 16.76 5.50
N THR A 272 1.05 16.28 5.71
CA THR A 272 1.41 15.34 6.78
C THR A 272 2.60 15.86 7.59
N ILE A 273 2.88 15.18 8.70
CA ILE A 273 4.07 15.42 9.52
C ILE A 273 4.89 14.14 9.59
N GLU A 274 6.18 14.26 9.30
CA GLU A 274 7.15 13.19 9.55
C GLU A 274 7.92 13.46 10.83
N HIS A 275 8.12 12.42 11.63
CA HIS A 275 8.89 12.45 12.86
C HIS A 275 10.28 11.83 12.63
N HIS A 276 11.28 12.43 13.26
CA HIS A 276 12.63 11.89 13.34
C HIS A 276 13.21 12.09 14.74
N GLN A 277 13.84 11.06 15.29
CA GLN A 277 14.52 11.15 16.58
C GLN A 277 16.03 11.15 16.37
N LEU A 278 16.69 12.21 16.84
CA LEU A 278 18.15 12.28 16.90
C LEU A 278 18.63 11.87 18.28
N THR A 279 19.59 10.96 18.32
CA THR A 279 20.28 10.56 19.54
C THR A 279 21.65 11.18 19.56
N HIS A 280 21.92 12.03 20.55
CA HIS A 280 23.23 12.62 20.76
C HIS A 280 23.87 12.00 22.00
N LYS A 281 25.07 11.45 21.83
CA LYS A 281 25.88 10.96 22.95
C LYS A 281 26.89 12.03 23.32
N LYS A 282 26.89 12.46 24.57
CA LYS A 282 27.90 13.35 25.11
C LYS A 282 28.63 12.65 26.24
N THR A 283 29.91 12.41 26.06
CA THR A 283 30.79 11.95 27.14
C THR A 283 31.05 13.13 28.07
N THR A 284 30.67 12.98 29.34
CA THR A 284 30.92 13.97 30.38
C THR A 284 31.78 13.31 31.44
N GLN A 285 32.87 13.96 31.82
CA GLN A 285 33.69 13.50 32.94
C GLN A 285 32.97 13.83 34.24
N VAL A 286 32.65 12.79 35.00
CA VAL A 286 32.11 12.95 36.35
C VAL A 286 33.23 12.64 37.31
N THR A 287 33.62 13.66 38.08
CA THR A 287 34.61 13.52 39.14
C THR A 287 33.89 13.37 40.46
N TYR A 288 34.15 12.26 41.15
CA TYR A 288 33.61 12.03 42.49
C TYR A 288 34.69 11.47 43.41
N GLU A 289 34.57 11.74 44.70
CA GLU A 289 35.48 11.24 45.72
C GLU A 289 34.97 9.88 46.21
N ARG A 290 35.81 8.85 46.14
CA ARG A 290 35.52 7.56 46.76
C ARG A 290 36.54 7.27 47.87
N PRO A 291 36.12 6.65 48.98
CA PRO A 291 37.03 6.24 50.04
C PRO A 291 37.95 5.11 49.54
N VAL A 292 39.25 5.26 49.75
CA VAL A 292 40.23 4.21 49.43
C VAL A 292 40.05 3.04 50.38
N VAL A 293 39.61 1.89 49.84
CA VAL A 293 39.55 0.64 50.61
C VAL A 293 40.98 0.12 50.77
N GLN A 294 41.59 0.39 51.93
CA GLN A 294 42.86 -0.24 52.29
C GLN A 294 42.59 -1.71 52.65
N VAL A 295 43.10 -2.63 51.82
CA VAL A 295 43.14 -4.05 52.16
C VAL A 295 44.11 -4.21 53.32
N GLN A 296 43.58 -4.39 54.53
CA GLN A 296 44.37 -4.57 55.74
C GLN A 296 45.01 -5.96 55.75
N THR A 297 46.31 -6.05 55.44
CA THR A 297 47.15 -7.12 55.96
C THR A 297 47.38 -6.86 57.44
N SER A 298 46.83 -7.73 58.27
CA SER A 298 46.73 -7.59 59.72
C SER A 298 48.08 -7.60 60.43
N THR A 299 48.49 -6.45 60.96
CA THR A 299 49.39 -6.36 62.12
C THR A 299 48.94 -5.22 63.02
N VAL A 300 48.70 -5.53 64.29
CA VAL A 300 48.05 -4.66 65.29
C VAL A 300 49.00 -3.57 65.78
N GLN A 301 48.62 -2.31 65.63
CA GLN A 301 49.11 -1.21 66.48
C GLN A 301 48.11 -0.04 66.52
N TYR A 302 47.73 0.36 67.72
CA TYR A 302 46.84 1.48 68.01
C TYR A 302 47.49 2.82 67.62
N SER A 303 46.85 3.58 66.73
CA SER A 303 47.12 5.01 66.52
C SER A 303 45.88 5.72 66.00
N ALA A 304 45.85 7.04 66.22
CA ALA A 304 44.70 7.95 66.16
C ALA A 304 43.81 7.82 64.91
N ALA A 305 42.51 8.14 65.07
CA ALA A 305 41.53 8.20 64.00
C ALA A 305 41.98 9.18 62.89
N SER A 306 42.65 8.65 61.87
CA SER A 306 42.91 9.37 60.63
C SER A 306 41.67 9.30 59.75
N SER A 307 41.27 10.46 59.19
CA SER A 307 40.20 10.51 58.21
C SER A 307 40.58 9.65 56.99
N PRO A 308 39.63 8.89 56.42
CA PRO A 308 39.93 8.01 55.29
C PRO A 308 40.49 8.85 54.13
N ALA A 309 41.57 8.36 53.51
CA ALA A 309 42.10 8.97 52.29
C ALA A 309 41.03 8.87 51.19
N MET A 310 40.63 10.02 50.63
CA MET A 310 39.72 10.12 49.50
C MET A 310 40.55 10.05 48.22
N GLU A 311 40.16 9.18 47.28
CA GLU A 311 40.70 9.16 45.92
C GLU A 311 39.71 9.88 45.00
N THR A 312 40.20 10.87 44.27
CA THR A 312 39.43 11.57 43.23
C THR A 312 39.40 10.69 41.99
N VAL A 313 38.25 10.08 41.71
CA VAL A 313 38.05 9.25 40.53
C VAL A 313 37.34 10.07 39.48
N THR A 314 37.88 10.03 38.26
CA THR A 314 37.23 10.64 37.09
C THR A 314 36.79 9.50 36.18
N GLU A 315 35.47 9.34 36.04
CA GLU A 315 34.88 8.36 35.12
C GLU A 315 34.20 9.10 33.97
N ASP A 316 34.42 8.57 32.76
CA ASP A 316 33.72 9.04 31.57
C ASP A 316 32.30 8.46 31.59
N MET A 317 31.31 9.33 31.82
CA MET A 317 29.90 8.96 31.77
C MET A 317 29.33 9.35 30.41
N GLU A 318 28.86 8.38 29.62
CA GLU A 318 28.10 8.66 28.40
C GLU A 318 26.67 9.09 28.79
N ILE A 319 26.33 10.36 28.52
CA ILE A 319 24.95 10.83 28.66
C ILE A 319 24.32 10.85 27.27
N GLU A 320 23.24 10.10 27.10
CA GLU A 320 22.43 10.07 25.88
C GLU A 320 21.31 11.10 25.98
N TYR A 321 21.29 12.07 25.06
CA TYR A 321 20.20 13.03 24.91
C TYR A 321 19.44 12.73 23.62
N ARG A 322 18.11 12.63 23.72
CA ARG A 322 17.23 12.39 22.57
C ARG A 322 16.52 13.69 22.19
N ILE A 323 16.54 14.02 20.90
CA ILE A 323 15.87 15.18 20.34
C ILE A 323 14.81 14.70 19.34
N ASN A 324 13.55 15.01 19.63
CA ASN A 324 12.42 14.68 18.77
C ASN A 324 12.18 15.84 17.81
N LEU A 325 12.36 15.56 16.52
CA LEU A 325 12.17 16.49 15.42
C LEU A 325 10.95 16.11 14.59
N TYR A 326 10.34 17.12 13.98
CA TYR A 326 9.30 16.97 12.99
C TYR A 326 9.61 17.77 11.74
N ARG A 327 9.07 17.36 10.59
CA ARG A 327 8.99 18.22 9.41
C ARG A 327 7.63 18.12 8.76
N ILE A 328 7.18 19.22 8.18
CA ILE A 328 5.94 19.27 7.42
C ILE A 328 6.22 18.75 6.00
N VAL A 329 5.35 17.88 5.51
CA VAL A 329 5.39 17.36 4.15
C VAL A 329 4.07 17.70 3.46
N ASP A 330 4.10 18.53 2.42
CA ASP A 330 2.92 18.79 1.60
C ASP A 330 3.02 17.95 0.30
N TYR A 331 2.15 16.96 0.15
CA TYR A 331 1.96 16.20 -1.09
C TYR A 331 1.15 17.02 -2.09
N LYS A 332 1.58 17.03 -3.36
CA LYS A 332 1.10 17.95 -4.39
C LYS A 332 0.20 17.26 -5.41
N TYR A 333 -1.03 17.74 -5.55
CA TYR A 333 -2.06 17.13 -6.39
C TYR A 333 -2.73 18.11 -7.35
N TYR A 334 -3.18 17.57 -8.49
CA TYR A 334 -3.99 18.30 -9.47
C TYR A 334 -5.46 18.35 -9.05
N ALA A 335 -5.95 17.26 -8.46
CA ALA A 335 -7.34 17.15 -8.04
C ALA A 335 -7.49 16.15 -6.90
N ARG A 336 -8.52 16.38 -6.08
CA ARG A 336 -9.10 15.37 -5.20
C ARG A 336 -10.27 14.73 -5.94
N VAL A 337 -10.12 13.45 -6.29
CA VAL A 337 -11.04 12.75 -7.19
C VAL A 337 -12.09 11.94 -6.44
N VAL A 338 -11.72 11.31 -5.32
CA VAL A 338 -12.66 10.67 -4.39
C VAL A 338 -12.70 11.50 -3.11
N ARG A 339 -13.91 11.87 -2.68
CA ARG A 339 -14.12 12.74 -1.52
C ARG A 339 -14.39 11.99 -0.23
N ASP A 340 -15.14 10.91 -0.26
CA ASP A 340 -15.31 10.05 0.91
C ASP A 340 -15.86 8.71 0.42
N VAL A 341 -15.47 7.62 1.09
CA VAL A 341 -15.89 6.27 0.73
C VAL A 341 -17.01 5.86 1.67
N ASP A 342 -18.26 6.22 1.32
CA ASP A 342 -19.43 5.71 2.01
C ASP A 342 -19.64 4.23 1.67
N VAL A 343 -19.71 3.38 2.70
CA VAL A 343 -19.78 1.92 2.54
C VAL A 343 -21.06 1.49 1.80
N ASN A 344 -22.20 2.16 2.02
CA ASN A 344 -23.46 1.78 1.39
C ASN A 344 -23.47 2.17 -0.09
N VAL A 345 -23.01 3.38 -0.41
CA VAL A 345 -22.89 3.86 -1.79
C VAL A 345 -21.86 3.02 -2.55
N ARG A 346 -20.74 2.66 -1.90
CA ARG A 346 -19.73 1.75 -2.45
C ARG A 346 -20.30 0.38 -2.80
N SER A 347 -21.04 -0.23 -1.87
CA SER A 347 -21.68 -1.53 -2.09
C SER A 347 -22.73 -1.48 -3.20
N ALA A 348 -23.51 -0.39 -3.29
CA ALA A 348 -24.48 -0.19 -4.37
C ALA A 348 -23.80 -0.03 -5.74
N ALA A 349 -22.74 0.79 -5.82
CA ALA A 349 -21.95 0.96 -7.04
C ALA A 349 -21.31 -0.36 -7.50
N HIS A 350 -20.76 -1.13 -6.55
CA HIS A 350 -20.21 -2.46 -6.85
C HIS A 350 -21.30 -3.40 -7.39
N LYS A 351 -22.48 -3.42 -6.77
CA LYS A 351 -23.61 -4.29 -7.17
C LYS A 351 -24.02 -4.08 -8.63
N ILE A 352 -24.04 -2.83 -9.11
CA ILE A 352 -24.41 -2.48 -10.50
C ILE A 352 -23.48 -3.13 -11.52
N LEU A 353 -22.18 -3.26 -11.19
CA LEU A 353 -21.20 -3.87 -12.09
C LEU A 353 -21.18 -5.41 -11.99
N VAL A 354 -21.74 -5.97 -10.93
CA VAL A 354 -21.71 -7.41 -10.64
C VAL A 354 -22.96 -8.13 -11.18
N TYR A 355 -24.15 -7.53 -11.04
CA TYR A 355 -25.42 -8.16 -11.40
C TYR A 355 -26.05 -7.54 -12.63
N LYS A 356 -26.90 -8.32 -13.32
CA LYS A 356 -27.78 -7.81 -14.37
C LYS A 356 -28.84 -6.90 -13.74
N GLU A 357 -29.14 -5.77 -14.35
CA GLU A 357 -30.31 -4.98 -13.96
C GLU A 357 -31.58 -5.82 -14.21
N GLU A 358 -32.46 -5.89 -13.21
CA GLU A 358 -33.83 -6.35 -13.44
C GLU A 358 -34.54 -5.25 -14.25
N VAL A 359 -34.81 -5.51 -15.52
CA VAL A 359 -35.60 -4.63 -16.40
C VAL A 359 -37.08 -4.70 -16.03
#